data_AF-A0A7C3GV88-F1
#
_entry.id   AF-A0A7C3GV88-F1
#
_cell.length_a   1.000
_cell.length_b   1.000
_cell.length_c   1.000
_cell.angle_alpha   90.00
_cell.angle_beta   90.00
_cell.angle_gamma   90.00
#
_symmetry.space_group_name_H-M   'P 1'
#
loop_
_entity.id
_entity.type
_entity.pdbx_description
1 polymer ?
#
loop_
_entity_poly.entity_id
_entity_poly.type
_entity_poly.pdbx_seq_one_letter_code
_entity_poly.pdbx_strand_id
1 'polypeptide(L)'
;MFPLRFARCGFLTITELMPRPKPKLILLLLVALLGTGFSFSLPHLQLSPYARYRLSRLPLIGRLIKPPVPPEKEYRAAQSLMEKLRDQEADRYAPELYARVEKKWERARTYYRTGHYDWARIYFAQIQDLGKKALEEARKRREALKARAYKTLNLLRQSYRKKSRGLSPEKRLQITLALWRLETLIQLEDFETFKKEALEVRRDYGL
;
A
#
# COMPACT_ATOMS: atom_id res chain seq x y z
N MET A 1 -24.31 -0.87 43.84
CA MET A 1 -24.48 -1.02 45.30
C MET A 1 -24.11 -2.45 45.67
N PHE A 2 -22.84 -2.67 46.05
CA PHE A 2 -22.31 -3.88 46.69
C PHE A 2 -21.10 -3.42 47.49
N PRO A 3 -21.08 -3.58 48.83
CA PRO A 3 -19.97 -3.17 49.66
C PRO A 3 -18.96 -4.32 49.75
N LEU A 4 -17.69 -4.07 49.40
CA LEU A 4 -16.62 -5.00 49.73
C LEU A 4 -15.68 -4.37 50.76
N ARG A 5 -15.70 -5.05 51.90
CA ARG A 5 -14.99 -4.78 53.15
C ARG A 5 -13.48 -4.87 52.98
N PHE A 6 -12.82 -4.02 53.73
CA PHE A 6 -11.43 -4.07 54.15
C PHE A 6 -11.01 -5.46 54.66
N ALA A 7 -9.81 -5.88 54.27
CA ALA A 7 -8.98 -6.79 55.05
C ALA A 7 -7.58 -6.17 55.19
N ARG A 8 -7.28 -5.74 56.42
CA ARG A 8 -5.94 -5.41 56.91
C ARG A 8 -5.21 -6.71 57.25
N CYS A 9 -4.01 -6.91 56.70
CA CYS A 9 -2.91 -7.77 57.18
C CYS A 9 -1.68 -7.33 56.39
N GLY A 10 -0.48 -7.12 56.89
CA GLY A 10 0.13 -7.12 58.21
C GLY A 10 1.51 -6.52 57.96
N PHE A 11 1.84 -5.43 58.66
CA PHE A 11 3.13 -4.77 58.56
C PHE A 11 4.15 -5.61 59.36
N LEU A 12 5.02 -6.34 58.67
CA LEU A 12 6.24 -6.89 59.27
C LEU A 12 7.39 -5.95 58.94
N THR A 13 7.71 -5.08 59.89
CA THR A 13 8.96 -4.34 59.97
C THR A 13 10.10 -5.30 60.27
N ILE A 14 10.85 -5.68 59.24
CA ILE A 14 12.20 -6.23 59.39
C ILE A 14 13.16 -5.06 59.22
N THR A 15 13.47 -4.39 60.32
CA THR A 15 14.62 -3.50 60.45
C THR A 15 15.85 -4.36 60.71
N GLU A 16 16.45 -4.92 59.66
CA GLU A 16 17.80 -5.47 59.75
C GLU A 16 18.83 -4.40 59.42
N LEU A 17 19.78 -4.26 60.35
CA LEU A 17 20.92 -3.38 60.29
C LEU A 17 21.76 -3.69 59.05
N MET A 18 21.80 -2.78 58.08
CA MET A 18 22.92 -2.73 57.14
C MET A 18 23.92 -1.66 57.59
N PRO A 19 25.21 -2.00 57.76
CA PRO A 19 26.24 -1.04 58.08
C PRO A 19 26.41 -0.06 56.91
N ARG A 20 26.24 1.24 57.16
CA ARG A 20 26.47 2.30 56.17
C ARG A 20 27.92 2.22 55.66
N PRO A 21 28.15 1.91 54.38
CA PRO A 21 29.50 1.98 53.84
C PRO A 21 29.90 3.46 53.71
N LYS A 22 30.80 3.91 54.60
CA LYS A 22 32.05 4.54 54.16
C LYS A 22 31.99 5.27 52.79
N PRO A 23 31.50 6.51 52.57
CA PRO A 23 31.44 7.09 51.20
C PRO A 23 32.79 7.14 50.48
N LYS A 24 33.90 7.13 51.24
CA LYS A 24 35.27 7.06 50.71
C LYS A 24 35.65 5.69 50.14
N LEU A 25 35.00 4.61 50.57
CA LEU A 25 35.27 3.23 50.13
C LEU A 25 34.57 2.91 48.80
N ILE A 26 33.38 3.48 48.54
CA ILE A 26 32.71 3.39 47.24
C ILE A 26 33.50 4.17 46.18
N LEU A 27 34.04 5.35 46.53
CA LEU A 27 34.88 6.14 45.63
C LEU A 27 36.18 5.40 45.27
N LEU A 28 36.81 4.73 46.24
CA LEU A 28 38.00 3.90 46.00
C LEU A 28 37.70 2.65 45.15
N LEU A 29 36.53 2.03 45.29
CA LEU A 29 36.10 0.93 44.43
C LEU A 29 35.81 1.40 42.99
N LEU A 30 35.22 2.59 42.82
CA LEU A 30 34.98 3.20 41.50
C LEU A 30 36.30 3.59 40.80
N VAL A 31 37.27 4.10 41.54
CA VAL A 31 38.61 4.43 41.01
C VAL A 31 39.42 3.17 40.73
N ALA A 32 39.29 2.10 41.53
CA ALA A 32 39.93 0.81 41.26
C ALA A 32 39.34 0.11 40.02
N LEU A 33 38.02 0.21 39.79
CA LEU A 33 37.35 -0.29 38.58
C LEU A 33 37.72 0.49 37.32
N LEU A 34 38.11 1.77 37.45
CA LEU A 34 38.62 2.59 36.34
C LEU A 34 40.13 2.39 36.07
N GLY A 35 40.88 1.88 37.06
CA GLY A 35 42.33 1.67 36.97
C GLY A 35 42.75 0.31 36.42
N THR A 36 41.88 -0.71 36.50
CA THR A 36 42.09 -1.94 35.74
C THR A 36 41.70 -1.68 34.30
N GLY A 37 42.67 -1.72 33.40
CA GLY A 37 42.52 -1.58 31.94
C GLY A 37 41.60 -2.64 31.33
N PHE A 38 40.32 -2.56 31.66
CA PHE A 38 39.25 -3.16 30.89
C PHE A 38 39.18 -2.35 29.61
N SER A 39 39.95 -2.80 28.63
CA SER A 39 39.73 -2.50 27.22
C SER A 39 38.34 -3.02 26.90
N PHE A 40 37.31 -2.25 27.26
CA PHE A 40 35.94 -2.45 26.86
C PHE A 40 35.93 -2.17 25.36
N SER A 41 36.36 -3.15 24.57
CA SER A 41 36.02 -3.24 23.17
C SER A 41 34.52 -3.52 23.14
N LEU A 42 33.70 -2.48 23.43
CA LEU A 42 32.64 -2.06 22.52
C LEU A 42 32.32 -3.13 21.47
N PRO A 43 31.65 -4.29 21.74
CA PRO A 43 31.30 -5.18 20.64
C PRO A 43 30.44 -4.34 19.74
N HIS A 44 30.99 -3.96 18.57
CA HIS A 44 30.43 -3.12 17.54
C HIS A 44 28.91 -3.12 17.62
N LEU A 45 28.34 -2.21 18.43
CA LEU A 45 26.94 -2.27 18.81
C LEU A 45 26.18 -2.06 17.51
N GLN A 46 25.70 -3.15 16.92
CA GLN A 46 24.95 -3.13 15.69
C GLN A 46 23.56 -2.60 16.03
N LEU A 47 23.49 -1.30 16.32
CA LEU A 47 22.25 -0.59 16.52
C LEU A 47 21.42 -0.78 15.26
N SER A 48 20.18 -1.24 15.44
CA SER A 48 19.23 -1.35 14.33
C SER A 48 19.11 0.00 13.61
N PRO A 49 18.82 0.02 12.30
CA PRO A 49 18.68 1.28 11.57
C PRO A 49 17.67 2.23 12.21
N TYR A 50 16.58 1.69 12.78
CA TYR A 50 15.64 2.49 13.57
C TYR A 50 16.26 3.11 14.84
N ALA A 51 17.04 2.35 15.61
CA ALA A 51 17.73 2.88 16.79
C ALA A 51 18.73 3.99 16.39
N ARG A 52 19.48 3.80 15.29
CA ARG A 52 20.37 4.83 14.74
C ARG A 52 19.60 6.08 14.33
N TYR A 53 18.46 5.91 13.66
CA TYR A 53 17.59 7.02 13.29
C TYR A 53 17.08 7.81 14.51
N ARG A 54 16.57 7.12 15.53
CA ARG A 54 16.05 7.78 16.73
C ARG A 54 17.15 8.50 17.52
N LEU A 55 18.32 7.87 17.67
CA LEU A 55 19.45 8.46 18.38
C LEU A 55 20.08 9.63 17.62
N SER A 56 20.10 9.59 16.28
CA SER A 56 20.56 10.73 15.45
C SER A 56 19.74 12.00 15.65
N ARG A 57 18.51 11.89 16.18
CA ARG A 57 17.60 13.01 16.45
C ARG A 57 17.75 13.61 17.85
N LEU A 58 18.52 12.99 18.74
CA LEU A 58 18.73 13.52 20.09
C LEU A 58 19.78 14.63 20.08
N PRO A 59 19.57 15.73 20.85
CA PRO A 59 20.60 16.74 21.03
C PRO A 59 21.85 16.12 21.67
N LEU A 60 23.03 16.64 21.30
CA LEU A 60 24.37 16.22 21.76
C LEU A 60 24.84 14.84 21.27
N ILE A 61 24.05 13.78 21.43
CA ILE A 61 24.43 12.41 21.05
C ILE A 61 24.27 12.19 19.53
N GLY A 62 23.28 12.84 18.91
CA GLY A 62 22.97 12.64 17.50
C GLY A 62 24.10 13.00 16.53
N ARG A 63 25.01 13.92 16.93
CA ARG A 63 26.20 14.28 16.14
C ARG A 63 27.22 13.14 16.01
N LEU A 64 27.19 12.18 16.93
CA LEU A 64 28.12 11.05 16.97
C LEU A 64 27.60 9.83 16.18
N ILE A 65 26.34 9.85 15.74
CA ILE A 65 25.68 8.70 15.12
C ILE A 65 25.28 9.06 13.69
N LYS A 66 25.84 8.35 12.70
CA LYS A 66 25.42 8.48 11.30
C LYS A 66 23.99 7.93 11.15
N PRO A 67 23.02 8.74 10.67
CA PRO A 67 21.67 8.25 10.42
C PRO A 67 21.68 7.19 9.32
N PRO A 68 20.71 6.26 9.32
CA PRO A 68 20.58 5.32 8.22
C PRO A 68 20.20 6.07 6.93
N VAL A 69 20.72 5.61 5.79
CA VAL A 69 20.44 6.22 4.48
C VAL A 69 19.01 5.85 4.05
N PRO A 70 18.15 6.84 3.73
CA PRO A 70 16.79 6.58 3.28
C PRO A 70 16.77 5.87 1.90
N PRO A 71 15.85 4.92 1.66
CA PRO A 71 15.69 4.22 0.39
C PRO A 71 14.91 5.07 -0.63
N GLU A 72 15.49 6.20 -1.04
CA GLU A 72 14.83 7.18 -1.92
C GLU A 72 14.52 6.62 -3.31
N LYS A 73 15.44 5.82 -3.88
CA LYS A 73 15.25 5.22 -5.21
C LYS A 73 14.04 4.29 -5.23
N GLU A 74 13.95 3.44 -4.21
CA GLU A 74 12.86 2.48 -4.05
C GLU A 74 11.54 3.20 -3.77
N TYR A 75 11.55 4.26 -2.95
CA TYR A 75 10.39 5.10 -2.71
C TYR A 75 9.85 5.71 -4.01
N ARG A 76 10.72 6.35 -4.82
CA ARG A 76 10.32 6.98 -6.09
C ARG A 76 9.81 5.97 -7.10
N ALA A 77 10.45 4.80 -7.18
CA ALA A 77 10.00 3.72 -8.04
C ALA A 77 8.60 3.21 -7.64
N ALA A 78 8.36 3.01 -6.34
CA ALA A 78 7.05 2.63 -5.83
C ALA A 78 6.00 3.72 -6.05
N GLN A 79 6.36 4.99 -5.86
CA GLN A 79 5.47 6.12 -6.14
C GLN A 79 5.04 6.16 -7.62
N SER A 80 6.00 6.09 -8.55
CA SER A 80 5.70 6.07 -9.98
C SER A 80 4.84 4.86 -10.38
N LEU A 81 5.03 3.71 -9.73
CA LEU A 81 4.20 2.54 -9.96
C LEU A 81 2.75 2.74 -9.47
N MET A 82 2.56 3.39 -8.32
CA MET A 82 1.23 3.74 -7.82
C MET A 82 0.49 4.70 -8.76
N GLU A 83 1.21 5.69 -9.30
CA GLU A 83 0.67 6.62 -10.30
C GLU A 83 0.24 5.86 -11.57
N LYS A 84 1.11 4.99 -12.09
CA LYS A 84 0.77 4.14 -13.25
C LYS A 84 -0.44 3.23 -13.01
N LEU A 85 -0.56 2.65 -11.81
CA LEU A 85 -1.72 1.81 -11.47
C LEU A 85 -3.02 2.61 -11.48
N ARG A 86 -2.99 3.84 -10.99
CA ARG A 86 -4.14 4.76 -11.02
C ARG A 86 -4.48 5.18 -12.45
N ASP A 87 -3.47 5.56 -13.24
CA ASP A 87 -3.69 6.00 -14.63
C ASP A 87 -4.24 4.89 -15.53
N GLN A 88 -3.95 3.62 -15.19
CA GLN A 88 -4.49 2.46 -15.90
C GLN A 88 -5.78 1.91 -15.29
N GLU A 89 -6.41 2.62 -14.36
CA GLU A 89 -7.64 2.21 -13.68
C GLU A 89 -7.55 0.79 -13.10
N ALA A 90 -6.40 0.44 -12.50
CA ALA A 90 -6.19 -0.89 -11.94
C ALA A 90 -7.12 -1.19 -10.75
N ASP A 91 -7.65 -0.17 -10.09
CA ASP A 91 -8.74 -0.28 -9.11
C ASP A 91 -10.03 -0.84 -9.73
N ARG A 92 -10.34 -0.47 -10.98
CA ARG A 92 -11.50 -0.96 -11.72
C ARG A 92 -11.27 -2.35 -12.30
N TYR A 93 -10.12 -2.57 -12.90
CA TYR A 93 -9.85 -3.80 -13.67
C TYR A 93 -9.16 -4.91 -12.86
N ALA A 94 -8.43 -4.59 -11.80
CA ALA A 94 -7.75 -5.53 -10.91
C ALA A 94 -7.94 -5.14 -9.42
N PRO A 95 -9.19 -4.98 -8.94
CA PRO A 95 -9.51 -4.36 -7.64
C PRO A 95 -8.80 -5.03 -6.45
N GLU A 96 -8.75 -6.37 -6.45
CA GLU A 96 -8.14 -7.11 -5.33
C GLU A 96 -6.63 -6.90 -5.24
N LEU A 97 -5.93 -6.89 -6.38
CA LEU A 97 -4.50 -6.65 -6.41
C LEU A 97 -4.19 -5.19 -6.10
N TYR A 98 -4.96 -4.25 -6.67
CA TYR A 98 -4.81 -2.83 -6.38
C TYR A 98 -4.94 -2.53 -4.88
N ALA A 99 -5.99 -3.03 -4.22
CA ALA A 99 -6.21 -2.85 -2.79
C ALA A 99 -5.04 -3.41 -1.95
N ARG A 100 -4.47 -4.56 -2.35
CA ARG A 100 -3.28 -5.12 -1.67
C ARG A 100 -2.05 -4.24 -1.84
N VAL A 101 -1.84 -3.68 -3.04
CA VAL A 101 -0.73 -2.77 -3.32
C VAL A 101 -0.88 -1.48 -2.52
N GLU A 102 -2.08 -0.89 -2.51
CA GLU A 102 -2.37 0.35 -1.79
C GLU A 102 -2.13 0.20 -0.28
N LYS A 103 -2.66 -0.86 0.34
CA LYS A 103 -2.41 -1.17 1.75
C LYS A 103 -0.92 -1.29 2.08
N LYS A 104 -0.13 -1.88 1.18
CA LYS A 104 1.32 -1.97 1.34
C LYS A 104 2.00 -0.61 1.16
N TRP A 105 1.53 0.21 0.22
CA TRP A 105 2.03 1.55 -0.01
C TRP A 105 1.82 2.46 1.20
N GLU A 106 0.66 2.42 1.84
CA GLU A 106 0.39 3.15 3.08
C GLU A 106 1.34 2.76 4.22
N ARG A 107 1.54 1.45 4.41
CA ARG A 107 2.49 0.93 5.40
C ARG A 107 3.93 1.34 5.08
N ALA A 108 4.34 1.23 3.82
CA ALA A 108 5.67 1.62 3.36
C ALA A 108 5.94 3.11 3.61
N ARG A 109 4.98 3.98 3.29
CA ARG A 109 5.06 5.43 3.55
C ARG A 109 5.20 5.72 5.04
N THR A 110 4.47 4.99 5.88
CA THR A 110 4.56 5.14 7.34
C THR A 110 5.95 4.76 7.84
N TYR A 111 6.47 3.59 7.44
CA TYR A 111 7.82 3.15 7.81
C TYR A 111 8.91 4.10 7.30
N TYR A 112 8.75 4.62 6.08
CA TYR A 112 9.67 5.59 5.52
C TYR A 112 9.70 6.89 6.33
N ARG A 113 8.54 7.47 6.65
CA ARG A 113 8.44 8.72 7.45
C ARG A 113 8.98 8.57 8.88
N THR A 114 8.81 7.38 9.46
CA THR A 114 9.23 7.06 10.83
C THR A 114 10.68 6.58 10.93
N GLY A 115 11.41 6.50 9.80
CA GLY A 115 12.82 6.09 9.76
C GLY A 115 13.06 4.58 9.89
N HIS A 116 12.01 3.77 9.80
CA HIS A 116 12.08 2.32 9.71
C HIS A 116 12.44 1.86 8.29
N TYR A 117 13.63 2.25 7.82
CA TYR A 117 14.00 2.10 6.40
C TYR A 117 14.14 0.66 5.90
N ASP A 118 14.53 -0.29 6.75
CA ASP A 118 14.61 -1.71 6.34
C ASP A 118 13.22 -2.27 6.04
N TRP A 119 12.26 -1.96 6.92
CA TRP A 119 10.86 -2.31 6.69
C TRP A 119 10.30 -1.61 5.46
N ALA A 120 10.61 -0.32 5.28
CA ALA A 120 10.19 0.41 4.08
C ALA A 120 10.69 -0.27 2.80
N ARG A 121 11.97 -0.68 2.73
CA ARG A 121 12.54 -1.41 1.59
C ARG A 121 11.80 -2.72 1.28
N ILE A 122 11.52 -3.52 2.32
CA ILE A 122 10.78 -4.78 2.15
C ILE A 122 9.41 -4.51 1.53
N TYR A 123 8.69 -3.50 2.03
CA TYR A 123 7.38 -3.15 1.48
C TYR A 123 7.48 -2.56 0.06
N PHE A 124 8.49 -1.75 -0.27
CA PHE A 124 8.68 -1.25 -1.64
C PHE A 124 8.94 -2.38 -2.64
N ALA A 125 9.75 -3.38 -2.28
CA ALA A 125 9.95 -4.56 -3.11
C ALA A 125 8.63 -5.32 -3.36
N GLN A 126 7.84 -5.53 -2.30
CA GLN A 126 6.52 -6.18 -2.43
C GLN A 126 5.54 -5.37 -3.29
N ILE A 127 5.58 -4.04 -3.22
CA ILE A 127 4.78 -3.14 -4.06
C ILE A 127 5.18 -3.28 -5.52
N GLN A 128 6.48 -3.38 -5.83
CA GLN A 128 6.95 -3.58 -7.20
C GLN A 128 6.42 -4.88 -7.80
N ASP A 129 6.51 -5.99 -7.06
CA ASP A 129 6.05 -7.30 -7.54
C ASP A 129 4.53 -7.34 -7.72
N LEU A 130 3.77 -6.89 -6.71
CA LEU A 130 2.31 -6.90 -6.79
C LEU A 130 1.78 -5.87 -7.78
N GLY A 131 2.40 -4.70 -7.89
CA GLY A 131 1.98 -3.67 -8.82
C GLY A 131 2.18 -4.09 -10.28
N LYS A 132 3.27 -4.80 -10.61
CA LYS A 132 3.44 -5.39 -11.95
C LYS A 132 2.31 -6.37 -12.29
N LYS A 133 1.97 -7.27 -11.36
CA LYS A 133 0.86 -8.22 -11.53
C LYS A 133 -0.47 -7.50 -11.71
N ALA A 134 -0.72 -6.47 -10.91
CA ALA A 134 -1.94 -5.68 -10.98
C ALA A 134 -2.07 -4.94 -12.33
N LEU A 135 -1.00 -4.35 -12.86
CA LEU A 135 -0.98 -3.73 -14.18
C LEU A 135 -1.26 -4.75 -15.30
N GLU A 136 -0.61 -5.91 -15.23
CA GLU A 136 -0.80 -6.95 -16.24
C GLU A 136 -2.24 -7.49 -16.25
N GLU A 137 -2.80 -7.77 -15.07
CA GLU A 137 -4.18 -8.22 -14.93
C GLU A 137 -5.17 -7.15 -15.40
N ALA A 138 -4.98 -5.89 -14.98
CA ALA A 138 -5.81 -4.77 -15.39
C ALA A 138 -5.83 -4.63 -16.92
N ARG A 139 -4.65 -4.67 -17.55
CA ARG A 139 -4.51 -4.62 -19.00
C ARG A 139 -5.24 -5.78 -19.68
N LYS A 140 -4.99 -7.02 -19.26
CA LYS A 140 -5.63 -8.20 -19.86
C LYS A 140 -7.15 -8.14 -19.76
N ARG A 141 -7.68 -7.75 -18.59
CA ARG A 141 -9.13 -7.65 -18.38
C ARG A 141 -9.74 -6.54 -19.23
N ARG A 142 -9.11 -5.36 -19.29
CA ARG A 142 -9.52 -4.23 -20.12
C ARG A 142 -9.56 -4.63 -21.60
N GLU A 143 -8.50 -5.23 -22.12
CA GLU A 143 -8.43 -5.72 -23.50
C GLU A 143 -9.51 -6.77 -23.80
N ALA A 144 -9.74 -7.71 -22.88
CA ALA A 144 -10.77 -8.73 -23.02
C ALA A 144 -12.19 -8.15 -23.06
N LEU A 145 -12.50 -7.17 -22.20
CA LEU A 145 -13.79 -6.47 -22.20
C LEU A 145 -14.01 -5.71 -23.51
N LYS A 146 -12.98 -4.97 -23.95
CA LYS A 146 -13.01 -4.24 -25.22
C LYS A 146 -13.24 -5.16 -26.42
N ALA A 147 -12.52 -6.29 -26.49
CA ALA A 147 -12.68 -7.28 -27.54
C ALA A 147 -14.09 -7.89 -27.56
N ARG A 148 -14.66 -8.22 -26.38
CA ARG A 148 -16.04 -8.73 -26.26
C ARG A 148 -17.07 -7.70 -26.71
N ALA A 149 -16.88 -6.44 -26.36
CA ALA A 149 -17.77 -5.36 -26.76
C ALA A 149 -17.74 -5.14 -28.28
N TYR A 150 -16.56 -5.06 -28.89
CA TYR A 150 -16.44 -4.95 -30.35
C TYR A 150 -17.02 -6.15 -31.09
N LYS A 151 -16.83 -7.38 -30.57
CA LYS A 151 -17.46 -8.57 -31.14
C LYS A 151 -18.99 -8.42 -31.16
N THR A 152 -19.58 -7.95 -30.06
CA THR A 152 -21.03 -7.73 -29.95
C THR A 152 -21.50 -6.65 -30.92
N LEU A 153 -20.82 -5.50 -30.97
CA LEU A 153 -21.12 -4.42 -31.90
C LEU A 153 -21.06 -4.88 -33.37
N ASN A 154 -20.06 -5.69 -33.72
CA ASN A 154 -19.91 -6.23 -35.07
C ASN A 154 -21.06 -7.17 -35.46
N LEU A 155 -21.56 -7.99 -34.51
CA LEU A 155 -22.74 -8.82 -34.74
C LEU A 155 -23.98 -7.95 -35.01
N LEU A 156 -24.20 -6.90 -34.21
CA LEU A 156 -25.32 -5.95 -34.44
C LEU A 156 -25.20 -5.26 -35.80
N ARG A 157 -24.00 -4.82 -36.18
CA ARG A 157 -23.73 -4.23 -37.51
C ARG A 157 -24.03 -5.21 -38.65
N GLN A 158 -23.67 -6.48 -38.50
CA GLN A 158 -23.95 -7.52 -39.49
C GLN A 158 -25.47 -7.77 -39.62
N SER A 159 -26.18 -7.90 -38.50
CA SER A 159 -27.64 -8.03 -38.50
C SER A 159 -28.32 -6.84 -39.16
N TYR A 160 -27.87 -5.62 -38.85
CA TYR A 160 -28.39 -4.41 -39.47
C TYR A 160 -28.18 -4.41 -40.98
N ARG A 161 -26.98 -4.75 -41.47
CA ARG A 161 -26.69 -4.84 -42.91
C ARG A 161 -27.62 -5.82 -43.65
N LYS A 162 -28.01 -6.93 -43.02
CA LYS A 162 -28.94 -7.91 -43.59
C LYS A 162 -30.37 -7.37 -43.67
N LYS A 163 -30.80 -6.58 -42.68
CA LYS A 163 -32.19 -6.08 -42.57
C LYS A 163 -32.41 -4.69 -43.17
N SER A 164 -31.35 -3.92 -43.43
CA SER A 164 -31.41 -2.50 -43.76
C SER A 164 -32.25 -2.16 -44.99
N ARG A 165 -32.31 -3.04 -46.00
CA ARG A 165 -33.05 -2.83 -47.25
C ARG A 165 -34.57 -2.74 -47.05
N GLY A 166 -35.10 -3.37 -45.99
CA GLY A 166 -36.53 -3.37 -45.68
C GLY A 166 -36.96 -2.28 -44.68
N LEU A 167 -36.03 -1.40 -44.24
CA LEU A 167 -36.30 -0.40 -43.22
C LEU A 167 -36.55 1.00 -43.81
N SER A 168 -37.46 1.75 -43.19
CA SER A 168 -37.67 3.16 -43.51
C SER A 168 -36.38 3.96 -43.33
N PRO A 169 -36.18 5.06 -44.07
CA PRO A 169 -35.01 5.93 -43.91
C PRO A 169 -34.81 6.40 -42.46
N GLU A 170 -35.90 6.73 -41.77
CA GLU A 170 -35.88 7.17 -40.38
C GLU A 170 -35.36 6.07 -39.43
N LYS A 171 -35.90 4.84 -39.53
CA LYS A 171 -35.45 3.71 -38.73
C LYS A 171 -33.97 3.38 -38.99
N ARG A 172 -33.52 3.49 -40.24
CA ARG A 172 -32.11 3.29 -40.60
C ARG A 172 -31.21 4.31 -39.89
N LEU A 173 -31.61 5.58 -39.88
CA LEU A 173 -30.88 6.63 -39.19
C LEU A 173 -30.82 6.38 -37.67
N GLN A 174 -31.95 6.04 -37.04
CA GLN A 174 -32.00 5.73 -35.61
C GLN A 174 -31.07 4.57 -35.23
N ILE A 175 -31.08 3.47 -35.99
CA ILE A 175 -30.18 2.34 -35.75
C ILE A 175 -28.73 2.75 -35.95
N THR A 176 -28.41 3.51 -37.00
CA THR A 176 -27.04 3.98 -37.24
C THR A 176 -26.53 4.84 -36.08
N LEU A 177 -27.34 5.76 -35.56
CA LEU A 177 -26.99 6.57 -34.39
C LEU A 177 -26.80 5.71 -33.14
N ALA A 178 -27.66 4.71 -32.91
CA ALA A 178 -27.52 3.79 -31.80
C ALA A 178 -26.22 2.97 -31.89
N LEU A 179 -25.89 2.44 -33.07
CA LEU A 179 -24.63 1.70 -33.31
C LEU A 179 -23.39 2.60 -33.12
N TRP A 180 -23.48 3.87 -33.51
CA TRP A 180 -22.40 4.85 -33.27
C TRP A 180 -22.23 5.15 -31.78
N ARG A 181 -23.33 5.37 -31.05
CA ARG A 181 -23.31 5.56 -29.59
C ARG A 181 -22.68 4.36 -28.88
N LEU A 182 -23.04 3.13 -29.27
CA LEU A 182 -22.42 1.92 -28.72
C LEU A 182 -20.90 1.87 -28.97
N GLU A 183 -20.43 2.31 -30.13
CA GLU A 183 -18.99 2.42 -30.41
C GLU A 183 -18.31 3.45 -29.51
N THR A 184 -18.93 4.61 -29.31
CA THR A 184 -18.44 5.64 -28.37
C THR A 184 -18.33 5.10 -26.95
N LEU A 185 -19.30 4.32 -26.47
CA LEU A 185 -19.24 3.69 -25.14
C LEU A 185 -18.05 2.73 -25.00
N ILE A 186 -17.70 2.00 -26.07
CA ILE A 186 -16.50 1.15 -26.08
C ILE A 186 -15.22 2.00 -26.03
N GLN A 187 -15.19 3.12 -26.74
CA GLN A 187 -14.03 4.03 -26.76
C GLN A 187 -13.81 4.70 -25.40
N LEU A 188 -14.90 5.08 -24.72
CA LEU A 188 -14.91 5.62 -23.36
C LEU A 188 -14.73 4.54 -22.29
N GLU A 189 -14.69 3.27 -22.68
CA GLU A 189 -14.56 2.11 -21.79
C GLU A 189 -15.68 2.01 -20.74
N ASP A 190 -16.87 2.51 -21.08
CA ASP A 190 -18.08 2.31 -20.30
C ASP A 190 -18.77 1.00 -20.72
N PHE A 191 -18.13 -0.11 -20.36
CA PHE A 191 -18.59 -1.45 -20.76
C PHE A 191 -19.90 -1.86 -20.10
N GLU A 192 -20.24 -1.34 -18.92
CA GLU A 192 -21.48 -1.66 -18.22
C GLU A 192 -22.67 -1.00 -18.92
N THR A 193 -22.57 0.29 -19.26
CA THR A 193 -23.58 0.99 -20.06
C THR A 193 -23.69 0.38 -21.45
N PHE A 194 -22.56 0.07 -22.10
CA PHE A 194 -22.55 -0.62 -23.39
C PHE A 194 -23.36 -1.92 -23.36
N LYS A 195 -23.19 -2.75 -22.32
CA LYS A 195 -23.88 -4.04 -22.23
C LYS A 195 -25.40 -3.86 -22.12
N LYS A 196 -25.86 -2.87 -21.35
CA LYS A 196 -27.29 -2.57 -21.19
C LYS A 196 -27.88 -2.05 -22.51
N GLU A 197 -27.27 -1.01 -23.07
CA GLU A 197 -27.77 -0.39 -24.31
C GLU A 197 -27.69 -1.35 -25.51
N ALA A 198 -26.68 -2.22 -25.58
CA ALA A 198 -26.59 -3.21 -26.66
C ALA A 198 -27.76 -4.22 -26.62
N LEU A 199 -28.24 -4.58 -25.43
CA LEU A 199 -29.42 -5.44 -25.27
C LEU A 199 -30.70 -4.71 -25.69
N GLU A 200 -30.82 -3.44 -25.33
CA GLU A 200 -31.95 -2.59 -25.72
C GLU A 200 -32.00 -2.40 -27.24
N VAL A 201 -30.89 -2.02 -27.87
CA VAL A 201 -30.79 -1.90 -29.33
C VAL A 201 -31.15 -3.21 -30.01
N ARG A 202 -30.71 -4.34 -29.46
CA ARG A 202 -31.06 -5.65 -30.00
C ARG A 202 -32.57 -5.92 -29.95
N ARG A 203 -33.20 -5.60 -28.81
CA ARG A 203 -34.64 -5.79 -28.57
C ARG A 203 -35.47 -4.84 -29.42
N ASP A 204 -35.18 -3.55 -29.38
CA ASP A 204 -36.01 -2.48 -29.94
C ASP A 204 -35.99 -2.48 -31.47
N TYR A 205 -34.86 -2.86 -32.07
CA TYR A 205 -34.69 -2.93 -33.52
C TYR A 205 -34.66 -4.37 -34.08
N GLY A 206 -34.80 -5.37 -33.21
CA GLY A 206 -34.81 -6.78 -33.58
C GLY A 206 -33.54 -7.22 -34.30
N LEU A 207 -32.36 -6.82 -33.82
CA LEU A 207 -31.05 -7.15 -34.44
C LEU A 207 -30.45 -8.48 -33.96
#